data_AF-A0A2V8GJ48-F1
#
_entry.id   AF-A0A2V8GJ48-F1
#
_cell.length_a   1.000
_cell.length_b   1.000
_cell.length_c   1.000
_cell.angle_alpha   90.00
_cell.angle_beta   90.00
_cell.angle_gamma   90.00
#
_symmetry.space_group_name_H-M   'P 1'
#
loop_
_entity.id
_entity.type
_entity.pdbx_description
1 polymer ?
#
loop_
_entity_poly.entity_id
_entity_poly.type
_entity_poly.pdbx_seq_one_letter_code
_entity_poly.pdbx_strand_id
1 'polypeptide(L)'
;MARTTRLLSGIAAILLIAGCTNYYEIPIETPIKPKLDVSAFQRVLVAGFIAGGTDDVDGNLETTRLLRSQLRTKSDLRVIDTDVLPLMEVANETPGTPVEAKAEPTRATPASDGEGREGRDAREKEGKETKAEPKGEAPQAATPDKPAAIKDPKDLEPYEHIFADVEYWKKIGEEYQNPLIVTGTVMFTPHQRSGIVQREEEVYDSFGRRRVVPVRTYMERKGYILQPKFVFIDGRTGTVMHSENFREEVLYNANQSTPALSSYFELMDRLIPSFLSTLSSQKIKGTRVLLQ
;
A
#
# COMPACT_ATOMS: atom_id res chain seq x y z
N MET A 1 64.04 -75.65 -0.47
CA MET A 1 62.88 -76.57 -0.53
C MET A 1 61.75 -75.88 0.23
N ALA A 2 60.50 -75.71 -0.20
CA ALA A 2 59.73 -76.23 -1.31
C ALA A 2 58.57 -75.25 -1.66
N ARG A 3 58.29 -75.15 -2.97
CA ARG A 3 56.99 -75.05 -3.66
C ARG A 3 55.90 -74.07 -3.18
N THR A 4 55.78 -72.99 -3.95
CA THR A 4 54.58 -72.46 -4.64
C THR A 4 53.21 -73.03 -4.27
N THR A 5 52.26 -72.16 -3.92
CA THR A 5 50.85 -72.27 -4.36
C THR A 5 50.28 -70.88 -4.61
N ARG A 6 49.67 -70.68 -5.78
CA ARG A 6 48.92 -69.47 -6.20
C ARG A 6 47.45 -69.59 -5.77
N LEU A 7 46.78 -68.43 -5.77
CA LEU A 7 45.35 -68.16 -6.08
C LEU A 7 44.45 -67.65 -4.95
N LEU A 8 43.66 -66.64 -5.37
CA LEU A 8 42.46 -65.99 -4.80
C LEU A 8 42.74 -64.52 -4.42
N SER A 9 42.73 -63.57 -5.37
CA SER A 9 41.55 -63.05 -6.11
C SER A 9 40.45 -62.51 -5.20
N GLY A 10 40.32 -61.18 -5.18
CA GLY A 10 39.07 -60.49 -4.87
C GLY A 10 38.88 -60.05 -3.43
N ILE A 11 39.25 -58.79 -3.15
CA ILE A 11 38.47 -57.76 -2.44
C ILE A 11 39.20 -56.46 -2.83
N ALA A 12 38.85 -55.90 -3.99
CA ALA A 12 37.92 -54.78 -4.04
C ALA A 12 38.41 -53.65 -3.13
N ALA A 13 39.26 -52.83 -3.74
CA ALA A 13 39.64 -51.51 -3.27
C ALA A 13 38.38 -50.71 -2.92
N ILE A 14 38.21 -50.38 -1.65
CA ILE A 14 37.19 -49.43 -1.22
C ILE A 14 37.79 -48.52 -0.15
N LEU A 15 37.85 -47.25 -0.55
CA LEU A 15 37.80 -46.03 0.25
C LEU A 15 38.99 -45.74 1.18
N LEU A 16 39.86 -44.85 0.71
CA LEU A 16 40.24 -43.62 1.42
C LEU A 16 41.04 -42.69 0.47
N ILE A 17 40.39 -42.24 -0.61
CA ILE A 17 40.82 -41.01 -1.28
C ILE A 17 40.00 -39.90 -0.63
N ALA A 18 40.57 -39.27 0.40
CA ALA A 18 40.09 -37.99 0.89
C ALA A 18 40.45 -36.93 -0.17
N GLY A 19 39.58 -36.79 -1.17
CA GLY A 19 39.62 -35.66 -2.08
C GLY A 19 39.22 -34.42 -1.30
N CYS A 20 40.18 -33.54 -1.02
CA CYS A 20 39.87 -32.18 -0.60
C CYS A 20 39.12 -31.50 -1.75
N THR A 21 37.80 -31.45 -1.67
CA THR A 21 36.98 -30.58 -2.52
C THR A 21 37.30 -29.15 -2.09
N ASN A 22 38.18 -28.50 -2.83
CA ASN A 22 38.56 -27.12 -2.61
C ASN A 22 37.45 -26.25 -3.23
N TYR A 23 36.47 -25.84 -2.43
CA TYR A 23 35.38 -24.98 -2.87
C TYR A 23 35.91 -23.55 -3.00
N TYR A 24 35.90 -23.00 -4.21
CA TYR A 24 36.14 -21.58 -4.42
C TYR A 24 34.83 -20.92 -4.84
N GLU A 25 34.27 -20.13 -3.92
CA GLU A 25 33.14 -19.26 -4.22
C GLU A 25 33.62 -18.16 -5.16
N ILE A 26 33.17 -18.21 -6.42
CA ILE A 26 33.37 -17.11 -7.36
C ILE A 26 32.14 -16.22 -7.25
N PRO A 27 32.24 -15.01 -6.67
CA PRO A 27 31.13 -14.05 -6.69
C PRO A 27 30.96 -13.56 -8.12
N ILE A 28 30.00 -14.13 -8.85
CA ILE A 28 29.60 -13.61 -10.16
C ILE A 28 28.49 -12.59 -9.89
N GLU A 29 28.88 -11.32 -9.78
CA GLU A 29 27.95 -10.19 -9.81
C GLU A 29 27.47 -10.03 -11.26
N THR A 30 26.33 -10.61 -11.62
CA THR A 30 25.63 -10.17 -12.82
C THR A 30 24.84 -8.91 -12.46
N PRO A 31 25.18 -7.71 -12.94
CA PRO A 31 24.46 -6.50 -12.60
C PRO A 31 23.04 -6.61 -13.15
N ILE A 32 22.05 -6.75 -12.28
CA ILE A 32 20.69 -6.45 -12.68
C ILE A 32 20.64 -4.95 -12.83
N LYS A 33 20.27 -4.49 -14.03
CA LYS A 33 20.03 -3.07 -14.24
C LYS A 33 18.83 -2.70 -13.36
N PRO A 34 18.96 -1.76 -12.42
CA PRO A 34 17.81 -1.30 -11.68
C PRO A 34 16.77 -0.75 -12.64
N LYS A 35 15.49 -0.93 -12.31
CA LYS A 35 14.38 -0.43 -13.14
C LYS A 35 14.42 1.08 -13.30
N LEU A 36 14.87 1.78 -12.25
CA LEU A 36 15.10 3.21 -12.20
C LEU A 36 16.44 3.48 -11.49
N ASP A 37 17.31 4.25 -12.13
CA ASP A 37 18.54 4.73 -11.47
C ASP A 37 18.23 5.99 -10.66
N VAL A 38 18.23 5.84 -9.34
CA VAL A 38 17.98 6.94 -8.39
C VAL A 38 19.27 7.54 -7.81
N SER A 39 20.45 7.06 -8.23
CA SER A 39 21.75 7.50 -7.67
C SER A 39 22.03 9.00 -7.88
N ALA A 40 21.38 9.62 -8.86
CA ALA A 40 21.45 11.05 -9.13
C ALA A 40 20.70 11.91 -8.09
N PHE A 41 19.87 11.30 -7.23
CA PHE A 41 19.06 12.01 -6.26
C PHE A 41 19.57 11.77 -4.84
N GLN A 42 19.56 12.84 -4.03
CA GLN A 42 19.87 12.76 -2.60
C GLN A 42 18.60 12.85 -1.75
N ARG A 43 17.51 13.35 -2.33
CA ARG A 43 16.25 13.66 -1.66
C ARG A 43 15.09 13.03 -2.41
N VAL A 44 14.05 12.65 -1.67
CA VAL A 44 12.80 12.13 -2.24
C VAL A 44 11.62 12.92 -1.68
N LEU A 45 10.76 13.38 -2.58
CA LEU A 45 9.51 14.06 -2.27
C LEU A 45 8.35 13.11 -2.59
N VAL A 46 7.57 12.73 -1.57
CA VAL A 46 6.28 12.09 -1.80
C VAL A 46 5.24 13.20 -1.87
N ALA A 47 4.89 13.57 -3.11
CA ALA A 47 4.09 14.76 -3.40
C ALA A 47 2.61 14.58 -3.02
N GLY A 48 2.07 13.38 -3.24
CA GLY A 48 0.66 13.08 -3.02
C GLY A 48 0.16 12.11 -4.09
N PHE A 49 -1.08 11.68 -3.96
CA PHE A 49 -1.72 10.73 -4.86
C PHE A 49 -3.16 11.15 -5.15
N ILE A 50 -3.61 10.84 -6.36
CA ILE A 50 -5.02 10.92 -6.73
C ILE A 50 -5.68 9.62 -6.28
N ALA A 51 -6.45 9.71 -5.20
CA ALA A 51 -7.07 8.56 -4.56
C ALA A 51 -8.53 8.39 -4.98
N GLY A 52 -8.96 7.13 -5.14
CA GLY A 52 -10.34 6.79 -5.43
C GLY A 52 -10.73 5.42 -4.88
N GLY A 53 -12.02 5.10 -4.99
CA GLY A 53 -12.63 3.86 -4.52
C GLY A 53 -13.54 4.10 -3.32
N THR A 54 -13.26 3.46 -2.18
CA THR A 54 -14.06 3.64 -0.96
C THR A 54 -13.75 4.96 -0.25
N ASP A 55 -14.80 5.58 0.31
CA ASP A 55 -14.70 6.76 1.19
C ASP A 55 -14.26 6.39 2.63
N ASP A 56 -14.15 5.09 2.96
CA ASP A 56 -13.79 4.62 4.31
C ASP A 56 -12.32 4.89 4.68
N VAL A 57 -11.48 5.20 3.69
CA VAL A 57 -10.03 5.42 3.86
C VAL A 57 -9.58 6.59 2.99
N ASP A 58 -8.86 7.55 3.58
CA ASP A 58 -8.16 8.58 2.81
C ASP A 58 -6.91 7.99 2.15
N GLY A 59 -7.10 7.45 0.94
CA GLY A 59 -6.01 6.81 0.19
C GLY A 59 -4.84 7.74 -0.11
N ASN A 60 -5.05 9.06 -0.24
CA ASN A 60 -3.96 10.00 -0.55
C ASN A 60 -3.07 10.19 0.68
N LEU A 61 -3.70 10.53 1.81
CA LEU A 61 -3.02 10.82 3.07
C LEU A 61 -2.32 9.58 3.63
N GLU A 62 -3.01 8.44 3.64
CA GLU A 62 -2.46 7.20 4.21
C GLU A 62 -1.34 6.62 3.33
N THR A 63 -1.44 6.65 1.99
CA THR A 63 -0.33 6.26 1.11
C THR A 63 0.88 7.15 1.35
N THR A 64 0.68 8.46 1.39
CA THR A 64 1.77 9.43 1.51
C THR A 64 2.51 9.26 2.83
N ARG A 65 1.78 9.15 3.94
CA ARG A 65 2.35 8.90 5.27
C ARG A 65 3.13 7.59 5.32
N LEU A 66 2.53 6.51 4.81
CA LEU A 66 3.15 5.20 4.80
C LEU A 66 4.44 5.17 3.98
N LEU A 67 4.41 5.66 2.74
CA LEU A 67 5.59 5.68 1.87
C LEU A 67 6.70 6.53 2.46
N ARG A 68 6.39 7.71 3.03
CA ARG A 68 7.41 8.53 3.72
C ARG A 68 8.04 7.78 4.89
N SER A 69 7.27 7.01 5.65
CA SER A 69 7.79 6.19 6.75
C SER A 69 8.70 5.06 6.24
N GLN A 70 8.26 4.34 5.20
CA GLN A 70 9.03 3.24 4.60
C GLN A 70 10.32 3.74 3.94
N LEU A 71 10.28 4.86 3.23
CA LEU A 71 11.46 5.45 2.58
C LEU A 71 12.49 5.94 3.60
N ARG A 72 12.06 6.57 4.70
CA ARG A 72 13.00 6.97 5.77
C ARG A 72 13.73 5.78 6.39
N THR A 73 13.05 4.64 6.46
CA THR A 73 13.57 3.45 7.15
C THR A 73 14.40 2.56 6.23
N LYS A 74 14.04 2.48 4.95
CA LYS A 74 14.56 1.46 4.02
C LYS A 74 15.27 2.03 2.78
N SER A 75 15.29 3.34 2.59
CA SER A 75 15.97 3.99 1.46
C SER A 75 17.09 4.91 1.93
N ASP A 76 18.12 5.10 1.09
CA ASP A 76 19.22 6.03 1.35
C ASP A 76 18.86 7.50 1.04
N LEU A 77 17.66 7.76 0.51
CA LEU A 77 17.19 9.08 0.12
C LEU A 77 16.64 9.85 1.33
N ARG A 78 16.98 11.14 1.43
CA ARG A 78 16.41 12.02 2.46
C ARG A 78 14.97 12.38 2.10
N VAL A 79 14.02 11.89 2.89
CA VAL A 79 12.59 12.17 2.71
C VAL A 79 12.28 13.62 3.08
N ILE A 80 11.58 14.32 2.19
CA ILE A 80 11.10 15.68 2.41
C ILE A 80 9.73 15.65 3.09
N ASP A 81 9.62 16.35 4.21
CA ASP A 81 8.36 16.52 4.94
C ASP A 81 7.71 17.83 4.56
N THR A 82 6.64 17.73 3.79
CA THR A 82 5.79 18.84 3.39
C THR A 82 4.33 18.40 3.38
N ASP A 83 3.41 19.34 3.30
CA ASP A 83 2.00 19.03 3.18
C ASP A 83 1.72 18.28 1.87
N VAL A 84 0.67 17.46 1.88
CA VAL A 84 0.31 16.64 0.71
C VAL A 84 -0.28 17.57 -0.34
N LEU A 85 0.23 17.49 -1.58
CA LEU A 85 -0.28 18.30 -2.68
C LEU A 85 -1.71 17.85 -3.04
N PRO A 86 -2.68 18.78 -3.16
CA PRO A 86 -4.04 18.47 -3.57
C PRO A 86 -4.12 18.26 -5.09
N LEU A 87 -3.53 17.17 -5.58
CA LEU A 87 -3.35 16.92 -7.02
C LEU A 87 -4.67 16.88 -7.81
N MET A 88 -5.78 16.52 -7.17
CA MET A 88 -7.10 16.56 -7.79
C MET A 88 -7.54 18.00 -8.12
N GLU A 89 -7.28 18.95 -7.24
CA GLU A 89 -7.63 20.36 -7.44
C GLU A 89 -6.74 20.94 -8.55
N VAL A 90 -5.44 20.71 -8.46
CA VAL A 90 -4.46 21.16 -9.46
C VAL A 90 -4.78 20.60 -10.84
N ALA A 91 -5.21 19.34 -10.94
CA ALA A 91 -5.55 18.73 -12.21
C ALA A 91 -6.86 19.28 -12.82
N ASN A 92 -7.80 19.75 -11.98
CA ASN A 92 -9.03 20.41 -12.43
C ASN A 92 -8.78 21.88 -12.82
N GLU A 93 -7.77 22.53 -12.23
CA GLU A 93 -7.35 23.87 -12.57
C GLU A 93 -6.48 23.87 -13.83
N THR A 94 -6.79 24.76 -14.77
CA THR A 94 -5.97 24.96 -15.97
C THR A 94 -4.52 25.33 -15.57
N PRO A 95 -3.48 24.80 -16.25
CA PRO A 95 -2.08 25.09 -15.91
C PRO A 95 -1.82 26.60 -15.82
N GLY A 96 -1.43 27.10 -14.64
CA GLY A 96 -1.00 28.50 -14.47
C GLY A 96 -1.42 29.23 -13.20
N THR A 97 -2.26 28.66 -12.33
CA THR A 97 -2.68 29.35 -11.08
C THR A 97 -1.89 28.82 -9.87
N PRO A 98 -1.19 29.67 -9.10
CA PRO A 98 -0.54 29.24 -7.87
C PRO A 98 -1.57 28.89 -6.79
N VAL A 99 -1.57 27.63 -6.34
CA VAL A 99 -2.33 27.21 -5.16
C VAL A 99 -1.60 27.72 -3.92
N GLU A 100 -2.11 28.79 -3.31
CA GLU A 100 -1.69 29.19 -1.96
C GLU A 100 -2.22 28.15 -0.96
N ALA A 101 -1.30 27.47 -0.27
CA ALA A 101 -1.62 26.60 0.86
C ALA A 101 -2.36 27.42 1.92
N LYS A 102 -3.67 27.20 2.01
CA LYS A 102 -4.54 27.89 2.96
C LYS A 102 -4.28 27.33 4.36
N ALA A 103 -3.35 27.96 5.08
CA ALA A 103 -3.15 27.73 6.50
C ALA A 103 -4.47 28.01 7.26
N GLU A 104 -5.01 27.00 7.93
CA GLU A 104 -6.11 27.16 8.88
C GLU A 104 -5.68 28.10 10.02
N PRO A 105 -6.48 29.13 10.37
CA PRO A 105 -6.23 29.90 11.57
C PRO A 105 -6.63 29.07 12.80
N THR A 106 -5.64 28.81 13.65
CA THR A 106 -5.80 28.29 15.01
C THR A 106 -6.87 29.10 15.76
N ARG A 107 -7.93 28.42 16.16
CA ARG A 107 -8.99 28.99 17.02
C ARG A 107 -8.43 29.16 18.43
N ALA A 108 -8.02 30.38 18.75
CA ALA A 108 -7.66 30.78 20.10
C ALA A 108 -8.92 30.80 20.99
N THR A 109 -8.84 30.07 22.11
CA THR A 109 -9.75 30.17 23.24
C THR A 109 -9.67 31.57 23.87
N PRO A 110 -10.78 32.13 24.36
CA PRO A 110 -10.69 33.02 25.51
C PRO A 110 -11.52 32.46 26.67
N ALA A 111 -10.84 32.28 27.80
CA ALA A 111 -11.44 32.29 29.11
C ALA A 111 -11.55 33.75 29.59
N SER A 112 -12.70 34.14 30.13
CA SER A 112 -12.77 35.09 31.26
C SER A 112 -14.15 35.04 31.92
N ASP A 113 -14.08 35.07 33.24
CA ASP A 113 -15.10 34.94 34.27
C ASP A 113 -16.17 36.04 34.32
N GLY A 114 -17.25 35.81 35.11
CA GLY A 114 -17.92 36.90 35.85
C GLY A 114 -19.44 36.89 35.96
N GLU A 115 -19.96 36.23 37.00
CA GLU A 115 -21.10 36.60 37.88
C GLU A 115 -22.49 37.07 37.34
N GLY A 116 -23.50 36.25 37.65
CA GLY A 116 -24.55 36.59 38.63
C GLY A 116 -25.84 37.29 38.16
N ARG A 117 -26.99 36.57 38.26
CA ARG A 117 -28.19 36.99 39.04
C ARG A 117 -29.35 35.98 38.98
N GLU A 118 -30.01 35.88 40.13
CA GLU A 118 -31.12 35.00 40.52
C GLU A 118 -32.47 35.26 39.80
N GLY A 119 -33.35 34.25 39.81
CA GLY A 119 -34.78 34.52 39.97
C GLY A 119 -35.80 33.51 39.40
N ARG A 120 -36.36 32.70 40.31
CA ARG A 120 -37.78 32.28 40.42
C ARG A 120 -38.39 31.20 39.48
N ASP A 121 -38.67 30.06 40.13
CA ASP A 121 -39.96 29.41 40.37
C ASP A 121 -40.91 28.97 39.24
N ALA A 122 -41.19 27.66 39.32
CA ALA A 122 -42.48 26.97 39.16
C ALA A 122 -43.13 26.88 37.78
N ARG A 123 -43.34 25.65 37.28
CA ARG A 123 -44.59 24.89 37.50
C ARG A 123 -44.68 23.64 36.60
N GLU A 124 -44.95 22.55 37.28
CA GLU A 124 -45.43 21.23 36.85
C GLU A 124 -46.61 21.26 35.85
N LYS A 125 -46.58 20.41 34.81
CA LYS A 125 -47.78 19.78 34.22
C LYS A 125 -47.47 18.45 33.55
N GLU A 126 -48.28 17.47 33.94
CA GLU A 126 -48.40 16.09 33.46
C GLU A 126 -48.83 15.98 31.99
N GLY A 127 -48.44 14.84 31.38
CA GLY A 127 -49.36 13.98 30.64
C GLY A 127 -49.47 14.19 29.13
N LYS A 128 -48.90 13.27 28.34
CA LYS A 128 -49.65 12.34 27.47
C LYS A 128 -48.72 11.56 26.54
N GLU A 129 -48.80 10.25 26.63
CA GLU A 129 -48.47 9.35 25.53
C GLU A 129 -49.31 9.73 24.31
N THR A 130 -48.67 9.98 23.17
CA THR A 130 -49.32 9.87 21.86
C THR A 130 -48.30 9.37 20.85
N LYS A 131 -48.54 8.15 20.41
CA LYS A 131 -47.96 7.46 19.26
C LYS A 131 -47.91 8.41 18.05
N ALA A 132 -46.71 8.71 17.55
CA ALA A 132 -46.49 9.40 16.29
C ALA A 132 -45.55 8.58 15.41
N GLU A 133 -46.10 8.14 14.27
CA GLU A 133 -45.37 7.60 13.12
C GLU A 133 -44.40 8.66 12.56
N PRO A 134 -43.24 8.28 12.00
CA PRO A 134 -42.28 9.25 11.50
C PRO A 134 -42.81 9.87 10.20
N LYS A 135 -43.23 11.14 10.30
CA LYS A 135 -43.49 12.00 9.15
C LYS A 135 -42.18 12.31 8.45
N GLY A 136 -42.18 12.13 7.14
CA GLY A 136 -41.01 12.15 6.27
C GLY A 136 -40.04 13.30 6.49
N GLU A 137 -38.76 12.94 6.52
CA GLU A 137 -37.64 13.84 6.30
C GLU A 137 -37.80 14.50 4.94
N ALA A 138 -37.95 15.83 4.95
CA ALA A 138 -37.77 16.65 3.78
C ALA A 138 -36.32 16.51 3.29
N PRO A 139 -36.06 16.62 1.97
CA PRO A 139 -34.74 16.38 1.41
C PRO A 139 -33.76 17.39 1.99
N GLN A 140 -32.74 16.90 2.69
CA GLN A 140 -31.58 17.72 3.04
C GLN A 140 -30.98 18.24 1.74
N ALA A 141 -30.96 19.57 1.63
CA ALA A 141 -30.36 20.30 0.53
C ALA A 141 -28.91 19.83 0.36
N ALA A 142 -28.60 19.35 -0.85
CA ALA A 142 -27.25 18.99 -1.25
C ALA A 142 -26.31 20.18 -1.01
N THR A 143 -25.35 19.98 -0.12
CA THR A 143 -24.18 20.85 -0.02
C THR A 143 -23.37 20.67 -1.30
N PRO A 144 -23.15 21.71 -2.11
CA PRO A 144 -22.26 21.62 -3.26
C PRO A 144 -20.84 21.84 -2.74
N ASP A 145 -20.02 20.78 -2.68
CA ASP A 145 -18.54 20.82 -2.72
C ASP A 145 -17.94 19.49 -2.21
N LYS A 146 -18.20 18.39 -2.91
CA LYS A 146 -17.27 17.26 -2.92
C LYS A 146 -16.88 17.05 -4.39
N PRO A 147 -15.59 17.16 -4.77
CA PRO A 147 -15.16 16.77 -6.10
C PRO A 147 -15.65 15.34 -6.37
N ALA A 148 -16.08 15.08 -7.62
CA ALA A 148 -16.75 13.84 -7.98
C ALA A 148 -16.00 12.62 -7.43
N ALA A 149 -16.69 11.78 -6.66
CA ALA A 149 -16.08 10.60 -6.06
C ALA A 149 -15.61 9.66 -7.18
N ILE A 150 -14.30 9.47 -7.28
CA ILE A 150 -13.64 8.56 -8.23
C ILE A 150 -13.97 7.13 -7.76
N LYS A 151 -14.86 6.44 -8.46
CA LYS A 151 -15.31 5.09 -8.06
C LYS A 151 -14.65 4.01 -8.89
N ASP A 152 -14.45 4.30 -10.17
CA ASP A 152 -13.89 3.37 -11.14
C ASP A 152 -12.50 3.84 -11.60
N PRO A 153 -11.61 2.91 -12.00
CA PRO A 153 -10.30 3.27 -12.54
C PRO A 153 -10.36 4.21 -13.76
N LYS A 154 -11.48 4.23 -14.51
CA LYS A 154 -11.68 5.13 -15.64
C LYS A 154 -11.88 6.58 -15.23
N ASP A 155 -12.40 6.81 -14.03
CA ASP A 155 -12.62 8.15 -13.49
C ASP A 155 -11.28 8.85 -13.17
N LEU A 156 -10.16 8.11 -13.19
CA LEU A 156 -8.81 8.66 -13.05
C LEU A 156 -8.24 9.23 -14.35
N GLU A 157 -8.71 8.79 -15.53
CA GLU A 157 -8.16 9.20 -16.83
C GLU A 157 -8.13 10.72 -17.01
N PRO A 158 -9.18 11.49 -16.63
CA PRO A 158 -9.17 12.95 -16.75
C PRO A 158 -8.19 13.66 -15.83
N TYR A 159 -7.58 12.94 -14.89
CA TYR A 159 -6.61 13.48 -13.95
C TYR A 159 -5.18 13.08 -14.29
N GLU A 160 -4.97 12.11 -15.18
CA GLU A 160 -3.62 11.61 -15.48
C GLU A 160 -2.75 12.64 -16.21
N HIS A 161 -3.34 13.66 -16.84
CA HIS A 161 -2.58 14.70 -17.56
C HIS A 161 -1.67 15.51 -16.62
N ILE A 162 -2.03 15.67 -15.34
CA ILE A 162 -1.19 16.42 -14.40
C ILE A 162 0.18 15.78 -14.22
N PHE A 163 0.28 14.45 -14.35
CA PHE A 163 1.55 13.75 -14.25
C PHE A 163 2.47 14.02 -15.45
N ALA A 164 1.91 14.51 -16.56
CA ALA A 164 2.65 14.92 -17.75
C ALA A 164 2.97 16.42 -17.79
N ASP A 165 2.50 17.22 -16.82
CA ASP A 165 2.76 18.66 -16.74
C ASP A 165 4.20 18.93 -16.25
N VAL A 166 5.12 19.04 -17.22
CA VAL A 166 6.54 19.27 -16.97
C VAL A 166 6.79 20.59 -16.25
N GLU A 167 6.04 21.65 -16.56
CA GLU A 167 6.26 22.98 -15.98
C GLU A 167 5.87 23.00 -14.50
N TYR A 168 4.73 22.39 -14.17
CA TYR A 168 4.27 22.23 -12.80
C TYR A 168 5.30 21.46 -11.95
N TRP A 169 5.72 20.28 -12.41
CA TRP A 169 6.65 19.45 -11.64
C TRP A 169 8.05 20.02 -11.56
N LYS A 170 8.49 20.77 -12.58
CA LYS A 170 9.76 21.50 -12.52
C LYS A 170 9.73 22.60 -11.46
N LYS A 171 8.64 23.36 -11.36
CA LYS A 171 8.47 24.39 -10.32
C LYS A 171 8.52 23.79 -8.91
N ILE A 172 7.79 22.70 -8.68
CA ILE A 172 7.84 21.95 -7.42
C ILE A 172 9.25 21.41 -7.15
N GLY A 173 9.91 20.88 -8.18
CA GLY A 173 11.28 20.41 -8.08
C GLY A 173 12.25 21.50 -7.64
N GLU A 174 12.19 22.68 -8.24
CA GLU A 174 13.01 23.85 -7.88
C GLU A 174 12.77 24.28 -6.42
N GLU A 175 11.52 24.33 -5.97
CA GLU A 175 11.13 24.67 -4.60
C GLU A 175 11.75 23.72 -3.56
N TYR A 176 11.75 22.42 -3.87
CA TYR A 176 12.21 21.37 -2.95
C TYR A 176 13.66 20.91 -3.20
N GLN A 177 14.46 21.68 -3.93
CA GLN A 177 15.87 21.40 -4.26
C GLN A 177 16.08 20.12 -5.09
N ASN A 178 15.36 20.01 -6.21
CA ASN A 178 15.51 18.98 -7.23
C ASN A 178 15.45 17.52 -6.69
N PRO A 179 14.41 17.14 -5.93
CA PRO A 179 14.28 15.79 -5.42
C PRO A 179 13.83 14.81 -6.51
N LEU A 180 13.93 13.51 -6.21
CA LEU A 180 13.10 12.51 -6.90
C LEU A 180 11.66 12.69 -6.41
N ILE A 181 10.73 12.99 -7.31
CA ILE A 181 9.32 13.15 -6.96
C ILE A 181 8.60 11.82 -7.18
N VAL A 182 7.91 11.35 -6.14
CA VAL A 182 7.03 10.18 -6.18
C VAL A 182 5.59 10.66 -6.03
N THR A 183 4.77 10.31 -7.01
CA THR A 183 3.35 10.66 -7.09
C THR A 183 2.56 9.54 -7.78
N GLY A 184 1.27 9.73 -8.04
CA GLY A 184 0.50 8.86 -8.92
C GLY A 184 -0.96 8.71 -8.50
N THR A 185 -1.53 7.54 -8.76
CA THR A 185 -2.93 7.23 -8.41
C THR A 185 -3.02 6.04 -7.47
N VAL A 186 -4.09 6.00 -6.65
CA VAL A 186 -4.35 4.90 -5.71
C VAL A 186 -5.84 4.57 -5.73
N MET A 187 -6.20 3.43 -6.32
CA MET A 187 -7.57 2.92 -6.28
C MET A 187 -7.71 1.85 -5.21
N PHE A 188 -8.63 2.03 -4.27
CA PHE A 188 -8.93 1.06 -3.23
C PHE A 188 -10.43 0.74 -3.23
N THR A 189 -10.81 -0.39 -3.81
CA THR A 189 -12.22 -0.71 -4.06
C THR A 189 -12.67 -1.97 -3.30
N PRO A 190 -13.91 -1.98 -2.76
CA PRO A 190 -14.48 -3.21 -2.20
C PRO A 190 -14.72 -4.22 -3.32
N HIS A 191 -14.49 -5.49 -3.01
CA HIS A 191 -14.58 -6.57 -3.98
C HIS A 191 -15.24 -7.79 -3.37
N GLN A 192 -16.15 -8.41 -4.10
CA GLN A 192 -16.86 -9.62 -3.66
C GLN A 192 -16.75 -10.69 -4.73
N ARG A 193 -16.33 -11.89 -4.33
CA ARG A 193 -16.25 -13.07 -5.19
C ARG A 193 -16.78 -14.29 -4.46
N SER A 194 -17.65 -15.02 -5.14
CA SER A 194 -18.15 -16.31 -4.65
C SER A 194 -17.24 -17.43 -5.15
N GLY A 195 -16.94 -18.40 -4.29
CA GLY A 195 -16.06 -19.51 -4.63
C GLY A 195 -16.15 -20.68 -3.66
N ILE A 196 -15.63 -21.83 -4.09
CA ILE A 196 -15.56 -23.02 -3.24
C ILE A 196 -14.36 -22.86 -2.30
N VAL A 197 -14.63 -22.90 -0.98
CA VAL A 197 -13.60 -22.90 0.06
C VAL A 197 -13.58 -24.29 0.71
N GLN A 198 -12.40 -24.84 0.94
CA GLN A 198 -12.23 -26.05 1.72
C GLN A 198 -12.12 -25.68 3.20
N ARG A 199 -13.01 -26.22 4.03
CA ARG A 199 -12.92 -26.13 5.49
C ARG A 199 -12.65 -27.52 6.06
N GLU A 200 -11.79 -27.57 7.06
CA GLU A 200 -11.63 -28.75 7.89
C GLU A 200 -12.81 -28.86 8.86
N GLU A 201 -13.61 -29.90 8.70
CA GLU A 201 -14.72 -30.20 9.60
C GLU A 201 -14.38 -31.45 10.41
N GLU A 202 -14.52 -31.34 11.73
CA GLU A 202 -14.34 -32.48 12.63
C GLU A 202 -15.59 -33.35 12.62
N VAL A 203 -15.48 -34.51 11.99
CA VAL A 203 -16.53 -35.51 11.96
C VAL A 203 -16.15 -36.65 12.91
N TYR A 204 -17.09 -37.04 13.77
CA TYR A 204 -16.93 -38.19 14.64
C TYR A 204 -17.38 -39.44 13.89
N ASP A 205 -16.54 -40.47 13.85
CA ASP A 205 -16.95 -41.77 13.32
C ASP A 205 -17.93 -42.49 14.27
N SER A 206 -18.52 -43.60 13.83
CA SER A 206 -19.46 -44.39 14.64
C SER A 206 -18.84 -44.99 15.92
N PHE A 207 -17.52 -44.87 16.11
CA PHE A 207 -16.79 -45.30 17.29
C PHE A 207 -16.35 -44.11 18.17
N GLY A 208 -16.81 -42.89 17.87
CA GLY A 208 -16.53 -41.68 18.65
C GLY A 208 -15.13 -41.09 18.44
N ARG A 209 -14.39 -41.50 17.41
CA ARG A 209 -13.05 -40.96 17.12
C ARG A 209 -13.17 -39.70 16.26
N ARG A 210 -12.42 -38.65 16.62
CA ARG A 210 -12.34 -37.40 15.86
C ARG A 210 -11.59 -37.63 14.55
N ARG A 211 -12.21 -37.29 13.42
CA ARG A 211 -11.56 -37.28 12.10
C ARG A 211 -11.79 -35.93 11.44
N VAL A 212 -10.72 -35.27 11.03
CA VAL A 212 -10.80 -34.04 10.25
C VAL A 212 -11.03 -34.43 8.78
N VAL A 213 -12.15 -34.00 8.19
CA VAL A 213 -12.42 -34.18 6.77
C VAL A 213 -12.55 -32.83 6.08
N PRO A 214 -11.93 -32.64 4.90
CA PRO A 214 -12.06 -31.39 4.15
C PRO A 214 -13.42 -31.35 3.46
N VAL A 215 -14.29 -30.44 3.89
CA VAL A 215 -15.60 -30.17 3.28
C VAL A 215 -15.48 -28.97 2.34
N ARG A 216 -15.92 -29.14 1.10
CA ARG A 216 -15.99 -28.08 0.09
C ARG A 216 -17.34 -27.38 0.24
N THR A 217 -17.33 -26.14 0.70
CA THR A 217 -18.55 -25.33 0.80
C THR A 217 -18.44 -24.15 -0.14
N TYR A 218 -19.52 -23.88 -0.88
CA TYR A 218 -19.62 -22.65 -1.64
C TYR A 218 -19.82 -21.49 -0.67
N MET A 219 -18.91 -20.52 -0.69
CA MET A 219 -18.96 -19.36 0.18
C MET A 219 -18.75 -18.08 -0.61
N GLU A 220 -19.50 -17.05 -0.24
CA GLU A 220 -19.19 -15.70 -0.67
C GLU A 220 -17.97 -15.20 0.11
N ARG A 221 -17.03 -14.59 -0.60
CA ARG A 221 -15.88 -13.92 0.01
C ARG A 221 -15.95 -12.45 -0.33
N LYS A 222 -15.77 -11.61 0.70
CA LYS A 222 -15.72 -10.16 0.58
C LYS A 222 -14.31 -9.71 0.91
N GLY A 223 -13.85 -8.65 0.28
CA GLY A 223 -12.54 -8.10 0.54
C GLY A 223 -12.32 -6.86 -0.29
N TYR A 224 -11.07 -6.63 -0.66
CA TYR A 224 -10.67 -5.37 -1.29
C TYR A 224 -9.60 -5.60 -2.35
N ILE A 225 -9.59 -4.72 -3.33
CA ILE A 225 -8.54 -4.62 -4.33
C ILE A 225 -7.85 -3.26 -4.15
N LEU A 226 -6.52 -3.27 -4.14
CA LEU A 226 -5.68 -2.08 -4.17
C LEU A 226 -4.94 -2.02 -5.51
N GLN A 227 -5.13 -0.95 -6.28
CA GLN A 227 -4.49 -0.73 -7.58
C GLN A 227 -3.84 0.65 -7.63
N PRO A 228 -2.60 0.80 -7.16
CA PRO A 228 -1.87 2.03 -7.29
C PRO A 228 -1.02 2.04 -8.56
N LYS A 229 -0.89 3.23 -9.14
CA LYS A 229 0.07 3.56 -10.20
C LYS A 229 1.04 4.57 -9.62
N PHE A 230 2.30 4.20 -9.46
CA PHE A 230 3.35 5.11 -9.05
C PHE A 230 3.99 5.75 -10.27
N VAL A 231 4.21 7.04 -10.19
CA VAL A 231 4.91 7.85 -11.20
C VAL A 231 6.11 8.50 -10.52
N PHE A 232 7.27 8.33 -11.14
CA PHE A 232 8.54 8.86 -10.70
C PHE A 232 8.97 9.99 -11.65
N ILE A 233 9.21 11.17 -11.10
CA ILE A 233 9.49 12.39 -11.87
C ILE A 233 10.83 12.96 -11.41
N ASP A 234 11.68 13.37 -12.37
CA ASP A 234 12.93 14.07 -12.08
C ASP A 234 12.62 15.52 -11.70
N GLY A 235 12.85 15.92 -10.45
CA GLY A 235 12.60 17.29 -10.01
C GLY A 235 13.43 18.36 -10.73
N ARG A 236 14.55 18.00 -11.37
CA ARG A 236 15.38 18.98 -12.13
C ARG A 236 14.71 19.39 -13.43
N THR A 237 14.05 18.45 -14.09
CA THR A 237 13.52 18.62 -15.44
C THR A 237 12.00 18.64 -15.49
N GLY A 238 11.32 18.10 -14.47
CA GLY A 238 9.87 17.90 -14.45
C GLY A 238 9.40 16.70 -15.29
N THR A 239 10.32 15.92 -15.86
CA THR A 239 9.97 14.82 -16.78
C THR A 239 9.72 13.51 -16.05
N VAL A 240 8.70 12.76 -16.47
CA VAL A 240 8.45 11.39 -15.98
C VAL A 240 9.60 10.48 -16.37
N MET A 241 10.26 9.89 -15.37
CA MET A 241 11.35 8.93 -15.56
C MET A 241 10.83 7.49 -15.66
N HIS A 242 9.86 7.15 -14.83
CA HIS A 242 9.33 5.80 -14.72
C HIS A 242 7.90 5.81 -14.20
N SER A 243 7.14 4.79 -14.56
CA SER A 243 5.83 4.53 -13.95
C SER A 243 5.65 3.03 -13.75
N GLU A 244 5.06 2.64 -12.63
CA GLU A 244 4.79 1.25 -12.31
C GLU A 244 3.39 1.07 -11.71
N ASN A 245 2.66 0.09 -12.24
CA ASN A 245 1.31 -0.23 -11.81
C ASN A 245 1.32 -1.51 -10.99
N PHE A 246 0.61 -1.50 -9.87
CA PHE A 246 0.46 -2.66 -9.01
C PHE A 246 -1.02 -3.05 -8.87
N ARG A 247 -1.25 -4.30 -8.47
CA ARG A 247 -2.57 -4.79 -8.14
C ARG A 247 -2.45 -5.85 -7.06
N GLU A 248 -3.00 -5.55 -5.90
CA GLU A 248 -3.12 -6.49 -4.79
C GLU A 248 -4.60 -6.78 -4.51
N GLU A 249 -4.92 -8.02 -4.14
CA GLU A 249 -6.27 -8.46 -3.82
C GLU A 249 -6.23 -9.26 -2.52
N VAL A 250 -7.16 -8.97 -1.61
CA VAL A 250 -7.41 -9.78 -0.42
C VAL A 250 -8.88 -10.13 -0.37
N LEU A 251 -9.18 -11.38 -0.01
CA LEU A 251 -10.53 -11.90 0.15
C LEU A 251 -10.67 -12.56 1.52
N TYR A 252 -11.64 -12.11 2.30
CA TYR A 252 -12.01 -12.67 3.59
C TYR A 252 -13.25 -13.57 3.47
N ASN A 253 -13.38 -14.49 4.42
CA ASN A 253 -14.60 -15.29 4.54
C ASN A 253 -15.79 -14.39 4.94
N ALA A 254 -17.01 -14.68 4.46
CA ALA A 254 -18.19 -13.87 4.79
C ALA A 254 -18.44 -13.66 6.29
N ASN A 255 -18.02 -14.59 7.14
CA ASN A 255 -18.19 -14.51 8.60
C ASN A 255 -17.15 -13.57 9.26
N GLN A 256 -16.11 -13.18 8.53
CA GLN A 256 -15.03 -12.31 9.00
C GLN A 256 -15.22 -10.92 8.37
N SER A 257 -15.62 -9.94 9.19
CA SER A 257 -15.67 -8.54 8.79
C SER A 257 -14.36 -7.86 9.19
N THR A 258 -13.46 -7.65 8.22
CA THR A 258 -12.23 -6.89 8.42
C THR A 258 -12.47 -5.44 7.99
N PRO A 259 -12.16 -4.43 8.83
CA PRO A 259 -12.30 -3.02 8.44
C PRO A 259 -11.51 -2.65 7.18
N ALA A 260 -12.00 -1.64 6.45
CA ALA A 260 -11.39 -1.16 5.22
C ALA A 260 -9.94 -0.68 5.44
N LEU A 261 -9.70 0.12 6.48
CA LEU A 261 -8.37 0.63 6.81
C LEU A 261 -7.36 -0.47 7.12
N SER A 262 -7.76 -1.49 7.89
CA SER A 262 -6.88 -2.64 8.19
C SER A 262 -6.53 -3.42 6.92
N SER A 263 -7.51 -3.63 6.03
CA SER A 263 -7.30 -4.30 4.75
C SER A 263 -6.40 -3.49 3.82
N TYR A 264 -6.55 -2.17 3.84
CA TYR A 264 -5.72 -1.26 3.06
C TYR A 264 -4.24 -1.37 3.47
N PHE A 265 -3.93 -1.33 4.77
CA PHE A 265 -2.55 -1.50 5.24
C PHE A 265 -2.00 -2.90 4.96
N GLU A 266 -2.82 -3.95 5.08
CA GLU A 266 -2.40 -5.31 4.70
C GLU A 266 -1.98 -5.40 3.23
N LEU A 267 -2.75 -4.77 2.32
CA LEU A 267 -2.42 -4.72 0.90
C LEU A 267 -1.20 -3.84 0.62
N MET A 268 -1.08 -2.71 1.29
CA MET A 268 0.10 -1.84 1.16
C MET A 268 1.38 -2.52 1.66
N ASP A 269 1.34 -3.24 2.77
CA ASP A 269 2.50 -3.98 3.30
C ASP A 269 3.00 -5.06 2.32
N ARG A 270 2.09 -5.68 1.57
CA ARG A 270 2.45 -6.61 0.48
C ARG A 270 3.09 -5.89 -0.72
N LEU A 271 2.66 -4.68 -1.00
CA LEU A 271 3.12 -3.87 -2.13
C LEU A 271 4.47 -3.19 -1.89
N ILE A 272 4.75 -2.76 -0.65
CA ILE A 272 5.94 -1.97 -0.28
C ILE A 272 7.26 -2.59 -0.75
N PRO A 273 7.52 -3.90 -0.58
CA PRO A 273 8.77 -4.50 -1.06
C PRO A 273 8.98 -4.32 -2.56
N SER A 274 7.92 -4.50 -3.36
CA SER A 274 7.96 -4.32 -4.81
C SER A 274 8.20 -2.86 -5.18
N PHE A 275 7.52 -1.92 -4.53
CA PHE A 275 7.76 -0.48 -4.69
C PHE A 275 9.21 -0.08 -4.35
N LEU A 276 9.75 -0.52 -3.23
CA LEU A 276 11.13 -0.20 -2.85
C LEU A 276 12.15 -0.82 -3.82
N SER A 277 11.84 -1.99 -4.40
CA SER A 277 12.68 -2.60 -5.43
C SER A 277 12.73 -1.80 -6.73
N THR A 278 11.74 -0.94 -7.03
CA THR A 278 11.78 -0.09 -8.22
C THR A 278 12.80 1.03 -8.06
N LEU A 279 12.89 1.57 -6.84
CA LEU A 279 13.82 2.62 -6.43
C LEU A 279 15.22 2.10 -6.12
N SER A 280 15.35 0.83 -5.73
CA SER A 280 16.62 0.27 -5.31
C SER A 280 17.55 -0.01 -6.50
N SER A 281 18.78 0.50 -6.42
CA SER A 281 19.88 0.16 -7.30
C SER A 281 20.46 -1.23 -6.98
N GLN A 282 19.64 -2.29 -6.96
CA GLN A 282 20.13 -3.62 -6.56
C GLN A 282 21.15 -4.18 -7.56
N LYS A 283 22.43 -4.21 -7.15
CA LYS A 283 23.42 -5.14 -7.70
C LYS A 283 23.13 -6.53 -7.10
N ILE A 284 22.49 -7.42 -7.85
CA ILE A 284 22.31 -8.79 -7.39
C ILE A 284 23.67 -9.49 -7.37
N LYS A 285 24.12 -9.87 -6.18
CA LYS A 285 25.22 -10.82 -6.01
C LYS A 285 24.62 -12.22 -6.01
N GLY A 286 24.76 -12.94 -7.12
CA GLY A 286 24.35 -14.33 -7.21
C GLY A 286 25.53 -15.25 -6.90
N THR A 287 25.37 -16.15 -5.93
CA THR A 287 26.34 -17.22 -5.69
C THR A 287 25.83 -18.48 -6.39
N ARG A 288 26.54 -18.97 -7.43
CA ARG A 288 26.30 -20.30 -7.98
C ARG A 288 27.40 -21.24 -7.49
N VAL A 289 26.99 -22.33 -6.83
CA VAL A 289 27.89 -23.43 -6.47
C VAL A 289 27.93 -24.41 -7.64
N LEU A 290 29.10 -24.56 -8.27
CA LEU A 290 29.34 -25.64 -9.21
C LEU A 290 29.80 -26.87 -8.41
N LEU A 291 29.04 -27.95 -8.48
CA LEU A 291 29.46 -29.26 -8.00
C LEU A 291 30.19 -29.96 -9.15
N GLN A 292 31.41 -30.41 -8.90
CA GLN A 292 32.17 -31.28 -9.82
C GLN A 292 32.00 -32.74 -9.40
#